data_AF-A0A6M1EA26-F1
#
_entry.id   AF-A0A6M1EA26-F1
#
_cell.length_a   1.000
_cell.length_b   1.000
_cell.length_c   1.000
_cell.angle_alpha   90.00
_cell.angle_beta   90.00
_cell.angle_gamma   90.00
#
_symmetry.space_group_name_H-M   'P 1'
#
loop_
_entity.id
_entity.type
_entity.pdbx_description
1 polymer ?
#
loop_
_entity_poly.entity_id
_entity_poly.type
_entity_poly.pdbx_seq_one_letter_code
_entity_poly.pdbx_strand_id
1 'polypeptide(L)'
;MKRSFFLAGLLFMLSITMVSAQQKKAVFLHKQETMDAIGLDPEQQTKITALTKKSFADINKIRKDTELSDSEKKSKISKVYKKRQQDYEATLTADQLKKYNELKEAAKNQ
;
A
#
# COMPACT_ATOMS: atom_id res chain seq x y z
N MET A 1 -26.81 21.59 57.26
CA MET A 1 -25.46 21.42 57.84
C MET A 1 -25.12 19.94 57.90
N LYS A 2 -23.98 19.57 57.30
CA LYS A 2 -22.94 18.65 57.80
C LYS A 2 -22.24 17.99 56.60
N ARG A 3 -21.08 18.57 56.28
CA ARG A 3 -20.04 18.00 55.43
C ARG A 3 -19.37 16.88 56.22
N SER A 4 -19.12 15.73 55.60
CA SER A 4 -18.00 14.86 55.98
C SER A 4 -17.49 14.16 54.73
N PHE A 5 -16.37 14.66 54.24
CA PHE A 5 -15.42 13.93 53.41
C PHE A 5 -14.79 12.84 54.27
N PHE A 6 -14.68 11.62 53.75
CA PHE A 6 -13.53 10.77 54.03
C PHE A 6 -13.02 10.14 52.73
N LEU A 7 -11.73 10.32 52.56
CA LEU A 7 -10.87 10.02 51.42
C LEU A 7 -10.42 8.55 51.46
N ALA A 8 -10.06 8.08 50.26
CA ALA A 8 -8.99 7.11 49.96
C ALA A 8 -9.22 5.61 50.24
N GLY A 9 -9.14 4.83 49.16
CA GLY A 9 -9.09 3.36 49.20
C GLY A 9 -9.02 2.71 47.81
N LEU A 10 -7.94 3.00 47.07
CA LEU A 10 -7.22 2.11 46.14
C LEU A 10 -8.02 1.01 45.38
N LEU A 11 -8.16 1.13 44.05
CA LEU A 11 -7.94 0.01 43.13
C LEU A 11 -7.74 0.50 41.69
N PHE A 12 -6.46 0.53 41.33
CA PHE A 12 -5.88 0.44 40.00
C PHE A 12 -6.64 -0.60 39.14
N MET A 13 -7.26 -0.23 38.02
CA MET A 13 -7.56 -1.11 36.86
C MET A 13 -8.45 -0.39 35.84
N LEU A 14 -7.83 0.17 34.81
CA LEU A 14 -8.15 -0.09 33.39
C LEU A 14 -7.32 0.87 32.56
N SER A 15 -6.03 0.53 32.50
CA SER A 15 -5.19 0.81 31.35
C SER A 15 -5.89 0.33 30.08
N ILE A 16 -6.68 1.19 29.45
CA ILE A 16 -6.91 1.07 28.01
C ILE A 16 -5.64 1.59 27.37
N THR A 17 -4.69 0.68 27.22
CA THR A 17 -3.66 0.78 26.21
C THR A 17 -4.37 0.94 24.87
N MET A 18 -4.55 2.19 24.41
CA MET A 18 -4.68 2.43 22.98
C MET A 18 -3.32 2.15 22.36
N VAL A 19 -2.96 0.86 22.26
CA VAL A 19 -2.19 0.42 21.10
C VAL A 19 -3.16 0.62 19.96
N SER A 20 -3.10 1.80 19.32
CA SER A 20 -3.71 1.95 18.01
C SER A 20 -3.10 0.84 17.17
N ALA A 21 -3.88 -0.19 16.87
CA ALA A 21 -3.54 -1.16 15.85
C ALA A 21 -3.50 -0.38 14.53
N GLN A 22 -2.37 0.29 14.29
CA GLN A 22 -2.06 0.93 13.03
C GLN A 22 -1.89 -0.23 12.06
N GLN A 23 -3.00 -0.64 11.44
CA GLN A 23 -3.01 -1.71 10.45
C GLN A 23 -1.95 -1.36 9.41
N LYS A 24 -0.98 -2.26 9.22
CA LYS A 24 0.09 -2.12 8.21
C LYS A 24 -0.54 -1.98 6.83
N LYS A 25 -0.77 -0.74 6.37
CA LYS A 25 -1.36 -0.49 5.05
C LYS A 25 -0.26 -0.67 4.01
N ALA A 26 -0.43 -1.67 3.15
CA ALA A 26 0.46 -1.85 2.01
C ALA A 26 0.37 -0.64 1.05
N VAL A 27 1.52 -0.09 0.67
CA VAL A 27 1.64 1.04 -0.25
C VAL A 27 1.66 0.53 -1.69
N PHE A 28 0.76 1.04 -2.52
CA PHE A 28 0.66 0.69 -3.94
C PHE A 28 0.62 1.94 -4.79
N LEU A 29 1.53 2.05 -5.77
CA LEU A 29 1.65 3.28 -6.58
C LEU A 29 0.35 3.72 -7.26
N HIS A 30 -0.49 2.78 -7.69
CA HIS A 30 -1.73 3.07 -8.42
C HIS A 30 -2.90 3.51 -7.54
N LYS A 31 -2.69 3.68 -6.23
CA LYS A 31 -3.69 4.24 -5.32
C LYS A 31 -3.61 5.75 -5.37
N GLN A 32 -4.78 6.41 -5.45
CA GLN A 32 -4.87 7.87 -5.50
C GLN A 32 -4.08 8.53 -4.36
N GLU A 33 -4.28 8.06 -3.12
CA GLU A 33 -3.55 8.54 -1.94
C GLU A 33 -2.02 8.48 -2.10
N THR A 34 -1.50 7.41 -2.72
CA THR A 34 -0.05 7.26 -2.94
C THR A 34 0.46 8.17 -4.05
N MET A 35 -0.30 8.31 -5.15
CA MET A 35 0.05 9.21 -6.26
C MET A 35 0.09 10.67 -5.80
N ASP A 36 -0.90 11.09 -5.01
CA ASP A 36 -0.98 12.44 -4.47
C ASP A 36 0.16 12.69 -3.45
N ALA A 37 0.44 11.71 -2.57
CA ALA A 37 1.49 11.83 -1.56
C ALA A 37 2.91 12.01 -2.15
N ILE A 38 3.19 11.42 -3.31
CA ILE A 38 4.47 11.62 -4.00
C ILE A 38 4.45 12.79 -5.00
N GLY A 39 3.29 13.41 -5.21
CA GLY A 39 3.11 14.57 -6.07
C GLY A 39 3.15 14.23 -7.56
N LEU A 40 2.42 13.20 -7.99
CA LEU A 40 2.24 12.93 -9.42
C LEU A 40 1.32 13.97 -10.05
N ASP A 41 1.69 14.46 -11.23
CA ASP A 41 0.81 15.31 -12.04
C ASP A 41 -0.33 14.49 -12.70
N PRO A 42 -1.38 15.15 -13.24
CA PRO A 42 -2.52 14.45 -13.83
C PRO A 42 -2.15 13.50 -15.00
N GLU A 43 -1.11 13.83 -15.77
CA GLU A 43 -0.67 12.99 -16.88
C GLU A 43 0.02 11.72 -16.38
N GLN A 44 0.91 11.85 -15.39
CA GLN A 44 1.55 10.74 -14.70
C GLN A 44 0.51 9.84 -14.03
N GLN A 45 -0.47 10.41 -13.31
CA GLN A 45 -1.56 9.65 -12.69
C GLN A 45 -2.36 8.84 -13.71
N THR A 46 -2.67 9.45 -14.86
CA THR A 46 -3.35 8.79 -15.97
C THR A 46 -2.52 7.62 -16.51
N LYS A 47 -1.22 7.82 -16.74
CA LYS A 47 -0.29 6.79 -17.20
C LYS A 47 -0.19 5.62 -16.22
N ILE A 48 0.03 5.89 -14.93
CA ILE A 48 0.08 4.85 -13.88
C ILE A 48 -1.22 4.04 -13.84
N THR A 49 -2.37 4.72 -13.91
CA THR A 49 -3.69 4.06 -13.93
C THR A 49 -3.85 3.17 -15.16
N ALA A 50 -3.47 3.64 -16.34
CA ALA A 50 -3.53 2.87 -17.58
C ALA A 50 -2.61 1.64 -17.55
N LEU A 51 -1.37 1.80 -17.09
CA LEU A 51 -0.40 0.71 -16.89
C LEU A 51 -0.94 -0.34 -15.91
N THR A 52 -1.59 0.09 -14.83
CA THR A 52 -2.24 -0.80 -13.86
C THR A 52 -3.35 -1.61 -14.52
N LYS A 53 -4.29 -0.94 -15.20
CA LYS A 53 -5.41 -1.59 -15.90
C LYS A 53 -4.92 -2.61 -16.92
N LYS A 54 -3.92 -2.24 -17.72
CA LYS A 54 -3.29 -3.12 -18.70
C LYS A 54 -2.70 -4.37 -18.02
N SER A 55 -1.90 -4.19 -16.98
CA SER A 55 -1.29 -5.33 -16.27
C SER A 55 -2.33 -6.28 -15.67
N PHE A 56 -3.44 -5.75 -15.16
CA PHE A 56 -4.53 -6.57 -14.62
C PHE A 56 -5.21 -7.38 -15.72
N ALA A 57 -5.47 -6.77 -16.87
CA ALA A 57 -6.01 -7.46 -18.03
C ALA A 57 -5.07 -8.58 -18.53
N ASP A 58 -3.78 -8.29 -18.65
CA ASP A 58 -2.75 -9.28 -19.06
C ASP A 58 -2.69 -10.46 -18.08
N ILE A 59 -2.69 -10.19 -16.77
CA ILE A 59 -2.69 -11.23 -15.73
C ILE A 59 -3.97 -12.07 -15.79
N ASN A 60 -5.14 -11.44 -16.00
CA ASN A 60 -6.40 -12.17 -16.11
C ASN A 60 -6.43 -13.06 -17.34
N LYS A 61 -5.86 -12.62 -18.47
CA LYS A 61 -5.70 -13.45 -19.66
C LYS A 61 -4.83 -14.68 -19.36
N ILE A 62 -3.70 -14.50 -18.68
CA ILE A 62 -2.81 -15.61 -18.28
C ILE A 62 -3.51 -16.59 -17.33
N ARG A 63 -4.30 -16.09 -16.36
CA ARG A 63 -5.01 -16.96 -15.41
C ARG A 63 -6.05 -17.85 -16.07
N LYS A 64 -6.75 -17.31 -17.08
CA LYS A 64 -7.81 -18.00 -17.83
C LYS A 64 -7.28 -18.93 -18.93
N ASP A 65 -5.99 -18.86 -19.24
CA ASP A 65 -5.36 -19.69 -20.27
C ASP A 65 -5.29 -21.16 -19.79
N THR A 66 -6.02 -22.05 -20.46
CA THR A 66 -6.08 -23.48 -20.12
C THR A 66 -4.89 -24.26 -20.64
N GLU A 67 -4.13 -23.70 -21.59
CA GLU A 67 -2.97 -24.35 -22.20
C GLU A 67 -1.70 -24.23 -21.33
N LEU A 68 -1.75 -23.40 -20.28
CA LEU A 68 -0.61 -23.16 -19.40
C LEU A 68 -0.75 -23.94 -18.09
N SER A 69 0.34 -24.57 -17.68
CA SER A 69 0.50 -25.08 -16.32
C SER A 69 0.55 -23.93 -15.30
N ASP A 70 0.29 -24.23 -14.04
CA ASP A 70 0.34 -23.23 -12.95
C ASP A 70 1.74 -22.62 -12.78
N SER A 71 2.79 -23.41 -13.01
CA SER A 71 4.18 -22.93 -12.98
C SER A 71 4.43 -21.90 -14.09
N GLU A 72 3.97 -22.18 -15.31
CA GLU A 72 4.10 -21.24 -16.43
C GLU A 72 3.26 -19.98 -16.22
N LYS A 73 2.03 -20.12 -15.69
CA LYS A 73 1.20 -18.97 -15.31
C LYS A 73 1.92 -18.09 -14.30
N LYS A 74 2.46 -18.67 -13.24
CA LYS A 74 3.22 -17.94 -12.21
C LYS A 74 4.44 -17.22 -12.81
N SER A 75 5.18 -17.90 -13.69
CA SER A 75 6.33 -17.31 -14.39
C SER A 75 5.92 -16.12 -15.27
N LYS A 76 4.88 -16.28 -16.09
CA LYS A 76 4.38 -15.19 -16.95
C LYS A 76 3.83 -14.02 -16.14
N ILE A 77 3.05 -14.27 -15.09
CA ILE A 77 2.53 -13.24 -14.19
C ILE A 77 3.68 -12.47 -13.52
N SER A 78 4.73 -13.16 -13.07
CA SER A 78 5.92 -12.51 -12.50
C SER A 78 6.58 -11.56 -13.51
N LYS A 79 6.69 -11.96 -14.78
CA LYS A 79 7.19 -11.07 -15.85
C LYS A 79 6.31 -9.84 -16.04
N VAL A 80 4.97 -9.99 -15.99
CA VAL A 80 4.04 -8.85 -16.07
C VAL A 80 4.26 -7.88 -14.90
N TYR A 81 4.42 -8.39 -13.67
CA TYR A 81 4.69 -7.54 -12.51
C TYR A 81 6.02 -6.80 -12.62
N LYS A 82 7.09 -7.49 -13.04
CA LYS A 82 8.41 -6.87 -13.26
C LYS A 82 8.33 -5.76 -14.31
N LYS A 83 7.69 -6.04 -15.44
CA LYS A 83 7.52 -5.04 -16.51
C LYS A 83 6.75 -3.82 -16.01
N ARG A 84 5.64 -4.04 -15.30
CA ARG A 84 4.84 -2.94 -14.72
C ARG A 84 5.67 -2.07 -13.78
N GLN A 85 6.50 -2.68 -12.94
CA GLN A 85 7.36 -1.94 -12.03
C GLN A 85 8.37 -1.06 -12.80
N GLN A 86 8.95 -1.58 -13.87
CA GLN A 86 9.84 -0.80 -14.75
C GLN A 86 9.09 0.35 -15.45
N ASP A 87 7.89 0.09 -15.96
CA ASP A 87 7.06 1.12 -16.61
C ASP A 87 6.64 2.22 -15.62
N TYR A 88 6.40 1.87 -14.36
CA TYR A 88 6.16 2.84 -13.28
C TYR A 88 7.39 3.70 -13.05
N GLU A 89 8.55 3.11 -12.82
CA GLU A 89 9.81 3.83 -12.57
C GLU A 89 10.15 4.79 -13.71
N ALA A 90 9.89 4.39 -14.96
CA ALA A 90 10.09 5.25 -16.14
C ALA A 90 9.10 6.44 -16.23
N THR A 91 7.97 6.38 -15.53
CA THR A 91 6.96 7.47 -15.48
C THR A 91 7.27 8.49 -14.38
N LEU A 92 8.07 8.11 -13.38
CA LEU A 92 8.38 8.92 -12.21
C LEU A 92 9.65 9.76 -12.43
N THR A 93 9.70 10.94 -11.82
CA THR A 93 10.97 11.64 -11.61
C THR A 93 11.79 10.93 -10.53
N ALA A 94 13.09 11.22 -10.46
CA ALA A 94 13.97 10.68 -9.42
C ALA A 94 13.46 10.99 -8.00
N ASP A 95 12.97 12.21 -7.77
CA ASP A 95 12.43 12.63 -6.48
C ASP A 95 11.13 11.90 -6.13
N GLN A 96 10.23 11.73 -7.09
CA GLN A 96 8.99 10.98 -6.90
C GLN A 96 9.27 9.50 -6.61
N LEU A 97 10.24 8.89 -7.31
CA LEU A 97 10.68 7.52 -7.07
C LEU A 97 11.29 7.37 -5.67
N LYS A 98 12.12 8.32 -5.23
CA LYS A 98 12.67 8.33 -3.87
C LYS A 98 11.57 8.35 -2.82
N LYS A 99 10.61 9.29 -2.93
CA LYS A 99 9.45 9.38 -2.01
C LYS A 99 8.64 8.09 -2.01
N TYR A 100 8.40 7.50 -3.17
CA TYR A 100 7.66 6.25 -3.28
C TYR A 100 8.37 5.10 -2.54
N ASN A 101 9.69 5.00 -2.66
CA ASN A 101 10.47 4.00 -1.95
C ASN A 101 10.48 4.24 -0.43
N GLU A 102 10.58 5.50 0.01
CA GLU A 102 10.48 5.87 1.43
C GLU A 102 9.12 5.47 2.04
N LEU A 103 8.02 5.73 1.32
CA LEU A 103 6.68 5.30 1.74
C LEU A 103 6.58 3.77 1.88
N LYS A 104 7.16 3.03 0.93
CA LYS A 104 7.18 1.56 0.98
C LYS A 104 7.99 1.03 2.17
N GLU A 105 9.18 1.58 2.42
CA GLU A 105 10.02 1.17 3.55
C GLU A 105 9.36 1.53 4.89
N ALA A 106 8.74 2.71 4.99
CA ALA A 106 7.99 3.10 6.17
C ALA A 106 6.83 2.13 6.46
N ALA A 107 6.09 1.71 5.43
CA ALA A 107 4.99 0.76 5.58
C ALA A 107 5.43 -0.67 5.93
N LYS A 108 6.66 -1.05 5.60
CA LYS A 108 7.25 -2.36 5.97
C LYS A 108 7.68 -2.42 7.43
N ASN A 109 8.14 -1.29 7.97
CA ASN A 109 8.72 -1.18 9.31
C ASN A 109 7.69 -0.84 10.42
N GLN A 110 6.47 -0.46 10.05
CA GLN A 110 5.30 -0.46 10.92
C GLN A 110 4.75 -1.87 11.03
#